data_AF-A0A2G2D8P2-F1
#
_entry.id   AF-A0A2G2D8P2-F1
#
_cell.length_a   1.000
_cell.length_b   1.000
_cell.length_c   1.000
_cell.angle_alpha   90.00
_cell.angle_beta   90.00
_cell.angle_gamma   90.00
#
_symmetry.space_group_name_H-M   'P 1'
#
loop_
_entity.id
_entity.type
_entity.pdbx_description
1 polymer ?
#
loop_
_entity_poly.entity_id
_entity_poly.type
_entity_poly.pdbx_seq_one_letter_code
_entity_poly.pdbx_strand_id
1 'polypeptide(L)'
;MAAAAEVETIGKGRKTGGGMLEVLKSRRRPMLMAAGAVLLAIMSYPLVSGLLSSGNEEIAVVEPAIVEPATDENAGIADDNQVTVAAVEDQQPVTETRLPEVRVVEPGQDAPMELTETAPPVPSVEETAAITPPEAQTEVPAEVQAPVTDDVLTAALDALPADAATGALKAAAAAGNPLAFYEIGARFTEGRGVPVDLKTAATWYQRAADLGHAPSQYRIANFYEKGSGLDRDLDAAKKWYQLAAEQGNASAMHNLAVLYATAGAVPDYDSAAQWFDRAAEVGVRDSQVNLAILYARGDGVPRDLEKSYKWFAIAANDGDKDAAVKRDEVFNALRPEQVEAARASVANWTAQPINMDANEVEVPASWQGASTETAAVDMSKAIRNIQAILNNNGFDAGAPDGVMGKKTVSAIKQFQTSVGMEPTGEIDDALVQELLARNG
;
A
#
# COMPACT_ATOMS: atom_id res chain seq x y z
N MET A 1 64.23 45.51 47.42
CA MET A 1 63.16 46.22 48.15
C MET A 1 62.05 46.53 47.15
N ALA A 2 60.82 46.16 47.53
CA ALA A 2 59.48 46.57 47.06
C ALA A 2 59.38 47.81 46.14
N ALA A 3 58.38 48.00 45.29
CA ALA A 3 57.19 47.24 44.86
C ALA A 3 56.43 48.09 43.81
N ALA A 4 55.53 47.43 43.07
CA ALA A 4 54.19 47.90 42.64
C ALA A 4 54.09 49.12 41.69
N ALA A 5 53.16 49.22 40.74
CA ALA A 5 52.05 48.40 40.25
C ALA A 5 51.57 49.08 38.92
N GLU A 6 51.18 48.31 37.89
CA GLU A 6 49.82 48.28 37.28
C GLU A 6 49.42 49.53 36.45
N VAL A 7 48.73 49.50 35.29
CA VAL A 7 47.95 48.48 34.58
C VAL A 7 47.50 49.02 33.20
N GLU A 8 47.35 48.11 32.22
CA GLU A 8 46.43 48.07 31.05
C GLU A 8 46.42 49.15 29.93
N THR A 9 46.12 48.90 28.64
CA THR A 9 45.99 47.69 27.77
C THR A 9 45.90 48.13 26.29
N ILE A 10 46.64 47.43 25.41
CA ILE A 10 46.25 46.72 24.15
C ILE A 10 45.19 47.40 23.23
N GLY A 11 45.36 47.66 21.93
CA GLY A 11 46.35 47.19 20.93
C GLY A 11 45.70 46.38 19.78
N LYS A 12 45.12 47.06 18.77
CA LYS A 12 44.50 46.48 17.54
C LYS A 12 45.51 45.70 16.67
N GLY A 13 45.07 44.56 16.13
CA GLY A 13 45.78 43.79 15.10
C GLY A 13 44.90 43.51 13.87
N ARG A 14 45.51 43.61 12.68
CA ARG A 14 44.95 43.49 11.33
C ARG A 14 45.76 42.42 10.58
N LYS A 15 45.14 41.58 9.74
CA LYS A 15 45.58 41.19 8.36
C LYS A 15 44.85 39.94 7.79
N THR A 16 44.38 40.10 6.53
CA THR A 16 44.44 39.22 5.31
C THR A 16 44.21 37.71 5.45
N GLY A 17 43.51 36.98 4.57
CA GLY A 17 42.92 37.20 3.26
C GLY A 17 42.95 35.88 2.45
N GLY A 18 41.83 35.50 1.80
CA GLY A 18 41.80 34.61 0.62
C GLY A 18 41.41 33.14 0.79
N GLY A 19 40.27 32.75 0.19
CA GLY A 19 40.20 31.55 -0.66
C GLY A 19 39.22 30.43 -0.30
N MET A 20 38.12 30.37 -1.06
CA MET A 20 37.54 29.14 -1.62
C MET A 20 36.65 28.26 -0.71
N LEU A 21 35.42 28.73 -0.47
CA LEU A 21 34.30 27.90 0.00
C LEU A 21 33.00 28.39 -0.66
N GLU A 22 32.87 28.14 -1.97
CA GLU A 22 31.60 28.36 -2.66
C GLU A 22 31.47 27.42 -3.89
N VAL A 23 31.23 26.13 -3.66
CA VAL A 23 30.63 25.23 -4.67
C VAL A 23 29.84 24.13 -3.95
N LEU A 24 28.67 23.79 -4.49
CA LEU A 24 27.71 22.72 -4.12
C LEU A 24 26.66 23.03 -3.04
N LYS A 25 25.78 23.99 -3.34
CA LYS A 25 24.34 23.78 -3.12
C LYS A 25 23.75 23.05 -4.33
N SER A 26 23.87 21.73 -4.35
CA SER A 26 23.05 20.89 -5.23
C SER A 26 21.85 20.36 -4.46
N ARG A 27 20.69 20.48 -5.12
CA ARG A 27 19.34 20.14 -4.67
C ARG A 27 19.27 18.74 -4.08
N ARG A 28 18.93 18.62 -2.79
CA ARG A 28 18.32 17.40 -2.24
C ARG A 28 16.80 17.55 -2.38
N ARG A 29 16.23 17.00 -3.44
CA ARG A 29 14.83 16.56 -3.44
C ARG A 29 14.81 15.15 -2.85
N PRO A 30 14.00 14.84 -1.82
CA PRO A 30 13.65 13.45 -1.56
C PRO A 30 12.68 13.01 -2.67
N MET A 31 13.15 12.23 -3.64
CA MET A 31 12.25 11.37 -4.43
C MET A 31 11.84 10.20 -3.53
N LEU A 32 10.87 10.44 -2.66
CA LEU A 32 10.07 9.42 -1.97
C LEU A 32 8.63 9.62 -2.43
N MET A 33 8.37 9.24 -3.68
CA MET A 33 7.04 9.25 -4.32
C MET A 33 7.10 8.24 -5.48
N ALA A 34 7.21 6.94 -5.17
CA ALA A 34 7.06 5.88 -6.18
C ALA A 34 6.81 4.53 -5.49
N ALA A 35 5.63 4.38 -4.89
CA ALA A 35 5.03 3.05 -4.66
C ALA A 35 3.51 3.14 -4.39
N GLY A 36 3.00 4.27 -3.86
CA GLY A 36 1.57 4.42 -3.51
C GLY A 36 0.70 5.28 -4.43
N ALA A 37 1.21 5.81 -5.55
CA ALA A 37 0.52 6.87 -6.31
C ALA A 37 0.04 6.50 -7.72
N VAL A 38 0.20 5.25 -8.18
CA VAL A 38 -0.06 4.92 -9.60
C VAL A 38 -1.53 4.60 -9.90
N LEU A 39 -2.37 4.26 -8.92
CA LEU A 39 -3.83 4.11 -9.15
C LEU A 39 -4.63 5.42 -9.06
N LEU A 40 -4.09 6.45 -8.41
CA LEU A 40 -4.74 7.76 -8.29
C LEU A 40 -4.53 8.66 -9.52
N ALA A 41 -3.52 8.41 -10.35
CA ALA A 41 -3.17 9.28 -11.48
C ALA A 41 -4.03 9.07 -12.75
N ILE A 42 -4.94 8.08 -12.80
CA ILE A 42 -5.81 7.80 -13.97
C ILE A 42 -7.22 8.41 -13.81
N MET A 43 -7.48 9.18 -12.76
CA MET A 43 -8.82 9.71 -12.44
C MET A 43 -9.14 11.08 -13.09
N SER A 44 -8.47 11.47 -14.18
CA SER A 44 -8.74 12.75 -14.86
C SER A 44 -9.11 12.61 -16.33
N TYR A 45 -10.00 11.67 -16.66
CA TYR A 45 -10.65 11.69 -17.98
C TYR A 45 -12.17 11.85 -17.84
N PRO A 46 -12.76 12.96 -18.31
CA PRO A 46 -14.20 13.10 -18.36
C PRO A 46 -14.80 12.23 -19.48
N LEU A 47 -15.83 11.47 -19.15
CA LEU A 47 -16.70 10.74 -20.07
C LEU A 47 -17.35 11.70 -21.08
N VAL A 48 -16.82 11.77 -22.31
CA VAL A 48 -17.54 12.24 -23.50
C VAL A 48 -17.08 11.46 -24.73
N SER A 49 -17.84 10.44 -25.14
CA SER A 49 -18.07 10.11 -26.56
C SER A 49 -19.20 9.07 -26.71
N GLY A 50 -20.43 9.55 -26.55
CA GLY A 50 -21.63 8.83 -26.98
C GLY A 50 -22.28 9.56 -28.14
N LEU A 51 -21.58 9.73 -29.26
CA LEU A 51 -22.12 10.04 -30.59
C LEU A 51 -20.95 10.04 -31.59
N LEU A 52 -21.16 9.45 -32.76
CA LEU A 52 -20.18 9.13 -33.83
C LEU A 52 -19.57 7.72 -33.73
N SER A 53 -20.44 6.71 -33.86
CA SER A 53 -20.05 5.43 -34.46
C SER A 53 -20.88 5.25 -35.74
N SER A 54 -20.29 5.67 -36.85
CA SER A 54 -20.70 5.27 -38.21
C SER A 54 -19.59 5.71 -39.16
N GLY A 55 -18.89 4.76 -39.78
CA GLY A 55 -17.91 5.07 -40.83
C GLY A 55 -16.70 4.16 -40.78
N ASN A 56 -16.85 2.99 -41.37
CA ASN A 56 -15.84 2.00 -41.63
C ASN A 56 -15.03 2.43 -42.87
N GLU A 57 -13.79 2.93 -42.71
CA GLU A 57 -12.83 3.03 -43.81
C GLU A 57 -11.40 2.66 -43.36
N GLU A 58 -10.79 1.79 -44.15
CA GLU A 58 -9.43 1.25 -44.02
C GLU A 58 -8.37 2.34 -44.12
N ILE A 59 -7.39 2.34 -43.20
CA ILE A 59 -6.20 3.20 -43.31
C ILE A 59 -5.00 2.31 -43.64
N ALA A 60 -4.48 2.51 -44.85
CA ALA A 60 -3.25 1.90 -45.35
C ALA A 60 -2.00 2.55 -44.73
N VAL A 61 -1.02 1.71 -44.41
CA VAL A 61 0.30 2.02 -43.85
C VAL A 61 1.20 2.64 -44.92
N VAL A 62 1.85 3.77 -44.61
CA VAL A 62 3.05 4.24 -45.34
C VAL A 62 4.07 4.79 -44.34
N GLU A 63 5.25 4.17 -44.33
CA GLU A 63 6.48 4.56 -43.61
C GLU A 63 7.13 5.83 -44.22
N PRO A 64 7.90 6.63 -43.44
CA PRO A 64 8.36 7.94 -43.86
C PRO A 64 9.71 7.91 -44.60
N ALA A 65 9.82 8.72 -45.66
CA ALA A 65 11.09 9.00 -46.33
C ALA A 65 11.73 10.29 -45.79
N ILE A 66 12.97 10.14 -45.32
CA ILE A 66 13.89 11.19 -44.87
C ILE A 66 14.45 11.94 -46.09
N VAL A 67 14.31 13.27 -46.15
CA VAL A 67 15.28 14.17 -46.80
C VAL A 67 15.20 15.58 -46.17
N GLU A 68 16.26 15.98 -45.48
CA GLU A 68 16.73 17.37 -45.36
C GLU A 68 17.93 17.53 -46.33
N PRO A 69 18.26 18.71 -46.91
CA PRO A 69 18.65 19.88 -46.10
C PRO A 69 18.48 21.31 -46.71
N ALA A 70 18.87 22.29 -45.89
CA ALA A 70 19.48 23.60 -46.20
C ALA A 70 18.60 24.87 -46.31
N THR A 71 18.62 25.65 -45.22
CA THR A 71 18.98 27.08 -45.08
C THR A 71 19.08 27.97 -46.34
N ASP A 72 18.32 29.07 -46.43
CA ASP A 72 18.73 30.43 -45.96
C ASP A 72 17.75 31.55 -46.40
N GLU A 73 17.57 32.49 -45.47
CA GLU A 73 17.46 33.95 -45.60
C GLU A 73 16.56 34.68 -46.64
N ASN A 74 15.53 35.33 -46.08
CA ASN A 74 15.33 36.79 -46.02
C ASN A 74 14.52 37.58 -47.09
N ALA A 75 13.62 38.39 -46.52
CA ALA A 75 13.08 39.70 -46.93
C ALA A 75 12.17 39.87 -48.17
N GLY A 76 10.98 40.46 -47.94
CA GLY A 76 10.49 41.54 -48.80
C GLY A 76 8.97 41.73 -48.98
N ILE A 77 8.36 42.48 -48.05
CA ILE A 77 7.46 43.65 -48.26
C ILE A 77 6.16 43.52 -49.10
N ALA A 78 5.04 43.80 -48.39
CA ALA A 78 3.81 44.56 -48.75
C ALA A 78 2.95 44.07 -49.95
N ASP A 79 1.66 44.38 -50.10
CA ASP A 79 0.72 45.30 -49.45
C ASP A 79 -0.71 44.84 -49.84
N ASP A 80 -1.69 45.42 -49.15
CA ASP A 80 -3.01 45.81 -49.65
C ASP A 80 -4.23 44.86 -49.62
N ASN A 81 -5.10 45.20 -48.66
CA ASN A 81 -6.53 45.53 -48.76
C ASN A 81 -7.66 44.50 -49.03
N GLN A 82 -8.58 44.55 -48.05
CA GLN A 82 -10.04 44.75 -48.14
C GLN A 82 -10.88 43.63 -48.78
N VAL A 83 -11.66 42.91 -47.97
CA VAL A 83 -13.03 43.25 -47.54
C VAL A 83 -14.01 43.32 -48.71
N THR A 84 -14.96 42.39 -48.75
CA THR A 84 -16.38 42.73 -48.95
C THR A 84 -17.27 41.61 -48.42
N VAL A 85 -18.36 42.06 -47.81
CA VAL A 85 -19.42 41.32 -47.12
C VAL A 85 -20.72 41.63 -47.87
N ALA A 86 -21.57 40.63 -48.14
CA ALA A 86 -23.03 40.71 -48.33
C ALA A 86 -23.50 39.27 -48.69
N ALA A 87 -24.29 38.53 -47.92
CA ALA A 87 -25.60 38.73 -47.30
C ALA A 87 -26.81 38.67 -48.27
N VAL A 88 -27.85 37.94 -47.79
CA VAL A 88 -29.31 38.00 -48.06
C VAL A 88 -29.93 36.79 -48.81
N GLU A 89 -30.65 35.94 -48.04
CA GLU A 89 -32.08 35.49 -48.11
C GLU A 89 -32.83 35.54 -49.47
N ASP A 90 -33.85 34.75 -49.84
CA ASP A 90 -34.74 33.80 -49.16
C ASP A 90 -35.61 33.01 -50.21
N GLN A 91 -36.17 31.85 -49.78
CA GLN A 91 -37.48 31.24 -50.14
C GLN A 91 -37.85 30.63 -51.54
N GLN A 92 -37.92 29.28 -51.59
CA GLN A 92 -39.06 28.33 -51.84
C GLN A 92 -40.14 28.53 -52.98
N PRO A 93 -40.99 27.53 -53.39
CA PRO A 93 -41.00 26.04 -53.26
C PRO A 93 -41.54 25.19 -54.48
N VAL A 94 -41.54 23.85 -54.32
CA VAL A 94 -42.34 22.71 -54.91
C VAL A 94 -42.55 22.50 -56.43
N THR A 95 -42.36 21.25 -56.92
CA THR A 95 -43.35 20.39 -57.66
C THR A 95 -42.84 18.93 -57.86
N GLU A 96 -43.57 17.96 -57.28
CA GLU A 96 -44.08 16.66 -57.79
C GLU A 96 -43.34 15.83 -58.89
N THR A 97 -43.14 14.50 -58.67
CA THR A 97 -43.82 13.37 -59.37
C THR A 97 -43.06 12.01 -59.27
N ARG A 98 -43.80 10.95 -58.87
CA ARG A 98 -43.77 9.49 -59.23
C ARG A 98 -43.00 8.41 -58.42
N LEU A 99 -43.80 7.46 -57.90
CA LEU A 99 -43.49 6.10 -57.41
C LEU A 99 -43.40 5.07 -58.56
N PRO A 100 -42.82 3.87 -58.35
CA PRO A 100 -43.56 2.64 -57.91
C PRO A 100 -42.76 1.83 -56.85
N GLU A 101 -43.18 0.76 -56.17
CA GLU A 101 -44.42 0.02 -55.88
C GLU A 101 -44.06 -1.01 -54.78
N VAL A 102 -45.06 -1.45 -54.02
CA VAL A 102 -45.03 -2.18 -52.75
C VAL A 102 -44.76 -3.68 -52.91
N ARG A 103 -44.07 -4.30 -51.93
CA ARG A 103 -44.48 -5.63 -51.43
C ARG A 103 -44.12 -5.81 -49.94
N VAL A 104 -45.15 -5.78 -49.11
CA VAL A 104 -45.16 -6.16 -47.68
C VAL A 104 -45.77 -7.57 -47.58
N VAL A 105 -45.23 -8.41 -46.70
CA VAL A 105 -45.86 -9.66 -46.26
C VAL A 105 -46.14 -9.53 -44.76
N GLU A 106 -47.41 -9.66 -44.38
CA GLU A 106 -47.91 -9.67 -42.99
C GLU A 106 -48.20 -11.10 -42.48
N PRO A 107 -48.34 -11.28 -41.15
CA PRO A 107 -48.39 -12.58 -40.46
C PRO A 107 -49.82 -13.08 -40.18
N GLY A 108 -49.97 -14.37 -39.83
CA GLY A 108 -51.23 -15.02 -39.45
C GLY A 108 -51.23 -15.58 -38.02
N GLN A 109 -52.40 -15.51 -37.36
CA GLN A 109 -52.67 -15.74 -35.93
C GLN A 109 -53.42 -17.06 -35.62
N ASP A 110 -53.47 -17.37 -34.29
CA ASP A 110 -54.53 -17.99 -33.46
C ASP A 110 -54.57 -19.52 -33.11
N ALA A 111 -54.12 -19.84 -31.87
CA ALA A 111 -54.78 -20.43 -30.65
C ALA A 111 -55.78 -21.64 -30.71
N PRO A 112 -56.23 -22.23 -29.55
CA PRO A 112 -55.57 -22.83 -28.35
C PRO A 112 -56.15 -24.23 -27.93
N MET A 113 -55.57 -24.98 -26.96
CA MET A 113 -56.32 -26.02 -26.19
C MET A 113 -55.63 -26.52 -24.89
N GLU A 114 -56.47 -27.11 -24.02
CA GLU A 114 -56.45 -27.33 -22.56
C GLU A 114 -55.69 -28.56 -21.99
N LEU A 115 -55.64 -28.59 -20.65
CA LEU A 115 -55.03 -29.52 -19.67
C LEU A 115 -55.47 -31.00 -19.73
N THR A 116 -54.55 -31.93 -19.41
CA THR A 116 -54.84 -33.14 -18.60
C THR A 116 -53.59 -33.71 -17.91
N GLU A 117 -53.82 -34.20 -16.70
CA GLU A 117 -52.98 -34.82 -15.66
C GLU A 117 -52.59 -36.29 -15.95
N THR A 118 -51.44 -36.76 -15.45
CA THR A 118 -51.20 -38.06 -14.73
C THR A 118 -49.70 -38.45 -14.65
N ALA A 119 -49.21 -38.69 -13.42
CA ALA A 119 -47.95 -39.41 -13.08
C ALA A 119 -48.26 -40.92 -12.85
N PRO A 120 -47.29 -41.89 -12.79
CA PRO A 120 -46.31 -42.07 -11.69
C PRO A 120 -44.99 -42.84 -12.08
N PRO A 121 -44.15 -43.43 -11.20
CA PRO A 121 -43.54 -42.98 -9.91
C PRO A 121 -41.97 -43.05 -9.88
N VAL A 122 -41.39 -42.56 -8.77
CA VAL A 122 -39.96 -42.47 -8.37
C VAL A 122 -39.36 -43.83 -7.89
N PRO A 123 -38.02 -43.99 -7.75
CA PRO A 123 -37.34 -43.73 -6.44
C PRO A 123 -35.98 -43.00 -6.60
N SER A 124 -35.60 -41.98 -5.83
CA SER A 124 -35.22 -41.93 -4.41
C SER A 124 -33.99 -42.78 -4.04
N VAL A 125 -32.80 -42.17 -4.09
CA VAL A 125 -31.69 -42.43 -3.16
C VAL A 125 -30.93 -41.12 -2.91
N GLU A 126 -30.82 -40.77 -1.63
CA GLU A 126 -29.93 -39.76 -1.08
C GLU A 126 -28.48 -40.23 -1.22
N GLU A 127 -27.57 -39.36 -1.66
CA GLU A 127 -26.19 -39.41 -1.18
C GLU A 127 -25.55 -38.02 -1.26
N THR A 128 -25.18 -37.52 -0.08
CA THR A 128 -24.43 -36.30 0.18
C THR A 128 -23.05 -36.36 -0.48
N ALA A 129 -22.82 -35.56 -1.51
CA ALA A 129 -21.47 -35.29 -2.02
C ALA A 129 -20.98 -33.94 -1.48
N ALA A 130 -20.13 -34.01 -0.46
CA ALA A 130 -19.30 -32.90 -0.01
C ALA A 130 -18.39 -32.48 -1.17
N ILE A 131 -18.41 -31.19 -1.51
CA ILE A 131 -17.47 -30.57 -2.45
C ILE A 131 -16.20 -30.29 -1.66
N THR A 132 -15.23 -31.19 -1.77
CA THR A 132 -13.86 -30.98 -1.31
C THR A 132 -13.18 -29.99 -2.28
N PRO A 133 -12.50 -28.93 -1.81
CA PRO A 133 -11.67 -28.08 -2.68
C PRO A 133 -10.51 -28.89 -3.26
N PRO A 134 -10.04 -28.60 -4.48
CA PRO A 134 -8.92 -29.33 -5.07
C PRO A 134 -7.64 -29.00 -4.29
N GLU A 135 -6.97 -30.05 -3.81
CA GLU A 135 -5.60 -29.96 -3.31
C GLU A 135 -4.70 -29.45 -4.45
N ALA A 136 -4.27 -28.19 -4.33
CA ALA A 136 -3.19 -27.66 -5.15
C ALA A 136 -1.89 -28.35 -4.72
N GLN A 137 -1.52 -29.39 -5.45
CA GLN A 137 -0.16 -29.94 -5.41
C GLN A 137 0.77 -28.91 -6.05
N THR A 138 1.34 -28.04 -5.22
CA THR A 138 2.46 -27.20 -5.61
C THR A 138 3.74 -28.03 -5.56
N GLU A 139 4.02 -28.74 -6.65
CA GLU A 139 5.40 -29.15 -6.94
C GLU A 139 6.23 -27.89 -7.17
N VAL A 140 7.02 -27.52 -6.16
CA VAL A 140 8.03 -26.46 -6.26
C VAL A 140 9.10 -26.93 -7.25
N PRO A 141 9.40 -26.17 -8.32
CA PRO A 141 10.58 -26.44 -9.12
C PRO A 141 11.83 -26.22 -8.27
N ALA A 142 12.62 -27.27 -8.11
CA ALA A 142 13.87 -27.29 -7.37
C ALA A 142 14.95 -26.47 -8.09
N GLU A 143 14.92 -25.16 -7.89
CA GLU A 143 16.12 -24.32 -7.93
C GLU A 143 16.03 -23.29 -6.80
N VAL A 144 15.77 -23.80 -5.59
CA VAL A 144 16.04 -23.09 -4.33
C VAL A 144 17.38 -23.65 -3.86
N GLN A 145 18.32 -22.75 -3.59
CA GLN A 145 19.71 -23.05 -3.27
C GLN A 145 19.83 -24.21 -2.25
N ALA A 146 20.80 -25.10 -2.50
CA ALA A 146 21.06 -26.28 -1.69
C ALA A 146 21.06 -25.97 -0.18
N PRO A 147 20.59 -26.91 0.68
CA PRO A 147 20.59 -26.71 2.12
C PRO A 147 21.99 -26.28 2.58
N VAL A 148 22.05 -25.14 3.26
CA VAL A 148 23.28 -24.62 3.85
C VAL A 148 23.75 -25.67 4.86
N THR A 149 24.84 -26.38 4.54
CA THR A 149 25.46 -27.33 5.46
C THR A 149 25.87 -26.62 6.75
N ASP A 150 25.77 -27.30 7.89
CA ASP A 150 26.12 -26.75 9.22
C ASP A 150 27.50 -26.03 9.23
N ASP A 151 28.46 -26.51 8.44
CA ASP A 151 29.80 -25.91 8.29
C ASP A 151 29.79 -24.50 7.69
N VAL A 152 28.91 -24.24 6.70
CA VAL A 152 28.80 -22.94 6.03
C VAL A 152 28.10 -21.93 6.94
N LEU A 153 27.09 -22.38 7.69
CA LEU A 153 26.42 -21.54 8.68
C LEU A 153 27.38 -21.16 9.81
N THR A 154 28.14 -22.14 10.32
CA THR A 154 29.12 -21.93 11.39
C THR A 154 30.17 -20.90 10.97
N ALA A 155 30.77 -21.06 9.78
CA ALA A 155 31.74 -20.10 9.26
C ALA A 155 31.14 -18.70 9.07
N ALA A 156 29.88 -18.59 8.63
CA ALA A 156 29.20 -17.31 8.49
C ALA A 156 28.95 -16.62 9.84
N LEU A 157 28.63 -17.37 10.89
CA LEU A 157 28.42 -16.85 12.26
C LEU A 157 29.74 -16.44 12.93
N ASP A 158 30.81 -17.18 12.68
CA ASP A 158 32.15 -16.84 13.17
C ASP A 158 32.69 -15.56 12.53
N ALA A 159 32.37 -15.33 11.24
CA ALA A 159 32.73 -14.13 10.51
C ALA A 159 31.94 -12.87 10.94
N LEU A 160 30.84 -13.01 11.71
CA LEU A 160 30.06 -11.87 12.16
C LEU A 160 30.86 -11.01 13.16
N PRO A 161 30.91 -9.67 12.98
CA PRO A 161 31.47 -8.76 13.96
C PRO A 161 30.87 -9.00 15.36
N ALA A 162 31.67 -8.84 16.41
CA ALA A 162 31.22 -9.09 17.79
C ALA A 162 29.99 -8.25 18.16
N ASP A 163 29.91 -7.02 17.66
CA ASP A 163 28.80 -6.11 17.90
C ASP A 163 27.57 -6.41 17.02
N ALA A 164 27.74 -7.23 15.97
CA ALA A 164 26.65 -7.66 15.08
C ALA A 164 25.70 -8.65 15.76
N ALA A 165 26.22 -9.49 16.67
CA ALA A 165 25.41 -10.48 17.35
C ALA A 165 25.98 -10.84 18.72
N THR A 166 25.16 -10.69 19.75
CA THR A 166 25.46 -11.16 21.11
C THR A 166 25.68 -12.67 21.13
N GLY A 167 26.37 -13.18 22.15
CA GLY A 167 26.61 -14.62 22.28
C GLY A 167 25.32 -15.45 22.26
N ALA A 168 24.25 -14.96 22.91
CA ALA A 168 22.94 -15.60 22.89
C ALA A 168 22.29 -15.59 21.49
N LEU A 169 22.42 -14.50 20.74
CA LEU A 169 21.91 -14.41 19.37
C LEU A 169 22.68 -15.35 18.43
N LYS A 170 24.01 -15.39 18.54
CA LYS A 170 24.85 -16.32 17.75
C LYS A 170 24.51 -17.78 18.07
N ALA A 171 24.31 -18.12 19.35
CA ALA A 171 23.93 -19.47 19.76
C ALA A 171 22.55 -19.87 19.21
N ALA A 172 21.56 -18.98 19.26
CA ALA A 172 20.25 -19.22 18.67
C ALA A 172 20.31 -19.40 17.15
N ALA A 173 21.12 -18.58 16.47
CA ALA A 173 21.35 -18.70 15.03
C ALA A 173 22.06 -20.02 14.66
N ALA A 174 23.05 -20.45 15.46
CA ALA A 174 23.72 -21.73 15.28
C ALA A 174 22.77 -22.93 15.47
N ALA A 175 21.74 -22.78 16.30
CA ALA A 175 20.68 -23.77 16.47
C ALA A 175 19.61 -23.72 15.35
N GLY A 176 19.80 -22.91 14.31
CA GLY A 176 18.86 -22.79 13.19
C GLY A 176 17.60 -21.99 13.49
N ASN A 177 17.61 -21.13 14.52
CA ASN A 177 16.43 -20.33 14.86
C ASN A 177 16.19 -19.22 13.80
N PRO A 178 15.06 -19.23 13.06
CA PRO A 178 14.81 -18.26 12.01
C PRO A 178 14.62 -16.83 12.52
N LEU A 179 14.15 -16.67 13.76
CA LEU A 179 14.05 -15.36 14.41
C LEU A 179 15.44 -14.77 14.67
N ALA A 180 16.43 -15.62 15.00
CA ALA A 180 17.80 -15.18 15.19
C ALA A 180 18.42 -14.71 13.86
N PHE A 181 18.17 -15.44 12.77
CA PHE A 181 18.56 -15.00 11.42
C PHE A 181 17.87 -13.67 11.03
N TYR A 182 16.57 -13.53 11.31
CA TYR A 182 15.85 -12.27 11.11
C TYR A 182 16.52 -11.11 11.86
N GLU A 183 16.80 -11.27 13.15
CA GLU A 183 17.39 -10.21 13.97
C GLU A 183 18.82 -9.84 13.52
N ILE A 184 19.63 -10.81 13.08
CA ILE A 184 20.93 -10.51 12.47
C ILE A 184 20.73 -9.69 11.19
N GLY A 185 19.80 -10.08 10.32
CA GLY A 185 19.45 -9.31 9.12
C GLY A 185 18.97 -7.90 9.43
N ALA A 186 18.16 -7.73 10.47
CA ALA A 186 17.66 -6.43 10.93
C ALA A 186 18.80 -5.52 11.39
N ARG A 187 19.77 -6.03 12.14
CA ARG A 187 20.93 -5.25 12.57
C ARG A 187 21.77 -4.72 11.42
N PHE A 188 22.00 -5.53 10.39
CA PHE A 188 22.68 -5.06 9.17
C PHE A 188 21.83 -4.10 8.33
N THR A 189 20.51 -4.23 8.37
CA THR A 189 19.60 -3.29 7.68
C THR A 189 19.63 -1.92 8.35
N GLU A 190 19.61 -1.89 9.68
CA GLU A 190 19.44 -0.68 10.51
C GLU A 190 20.77 -0.08 10.97
N GLY A 191 21.87 -0.82 10.84
CA GLY A 191 23.18 -0.41 11.33
C GLY A 191 23.33 -0.52 12.86
N ARG A 192 22.58 -1.42 13.51
CA ARG A 192 22.62 -1.63 14.97
C ARG A 192 23.85 -2.45 15.36
N GLY A 193 24.89 -1.78 15.85
CA GLY A 193 26.15 -2.41 16.25
C GLY A 193 27.08 -2.75 15.09
N VAL A 194 26.67 -2.51 13.84
CA VAL A 194 27.47 -2.72 12.62
C VAL A 194 27.18 -1.63 11.59
N PRO A 195 28.07 -1.35 10.64
CA PRO A 195 27.71 -0.55 9.47
C PRO A 195 26.55 -1.19 8.70
N VAL A 196 25.70 -0.36 8.11
CA VAL A 196 24.62 -0.83 7.21
C VAL A 196 25.22 -1.62 6.06
N ASP A 197 24.75 -2.85 5.86
CA ASP A 197 25.12 -3.72 4.74
C ASP A 197 23.89 -4.52 4.30
N LEU A 198 23.22 -4.00 3.27
CA LEU A 198 21.99 -4.60 2.74
C LEU A 198 22.25 -5.95 2.07
N LYS A 199 23.45 -6.19 1.51
CA LYS A 199 23.75 -7.50 0.89
C LYS A 199 23.87 -8.59 1.96
N THR A 200 24.55 -8.27 3.06
CA THR A 200 24.64 -9.17 4.20
C THR A 200 23.26 -9.35 4.86
N ALA A 201 22.48 -8.28 5.02
CA ALA A 201 21.11 -8.36 5.54
C ALA A 201 20.22 -9.29 4.70
N ALA A 202 20.26 -9.16 3.37
CA ALA A 202 19.50 -10.00 2.45
C ALA A 202 19.83 -11.49 2.64
N THR A 203 21.11 -11.81 2.81
CA THR A 203 21.57 -13.20 3.03
C THR A 203 20.98 -13.79 4.31
N TRP A 204 20.92 -13.01 5.40
CA TRP A 204 20.35 -13.47 6.66
C TRP A 204 18.82 -13.57 6.64
N TYR A 205 18.14 -12.61 6.01
CA TYR A 205 16.70 -12.72 5.79
C TYR A 205 16.34 -13.91 4.91
N GLN A 206 17.12 -14.20 3.86
CA GLN A 206 16.91 -15.35 2.99
C GLN A 206 16.94 -16.66 3.79
N ARG A 207 17.96 -16.87 4.64
CA ARG A 207 18.04 -18.05 5.51
C ARG A 207 16.83 -18.22 6.41
N ALA A 208 16.34 -17.13 6.99
CA ALA A 208 15.13 -17.16 7.81
C ALA A 208 13.86 -17.44 6.99
N ALA A 209 13.77 -16.86 5.79
CA ALA A 209 12.65 -17.03 4.87
C ALA A 209 12.55 -18.45 4.33
N ASP A 210 13.70 -19.08 4.05
CA ASP A 210 13.81 -20.49 3.63
C ASP A 210 13.30 -21.45 4.72
N LEU A 211 13.37 -21.05 5.99
CA LEU A 211 12.82 -21.77 7.14
C LEU A 211 11.34 -21.43 7.42
N GLY A 212 10.68 -20.72 6.51
CA GLY A 212 9.24 -20.43 6.62
C GLY A 212 8.87 -19.21 7.43
N HIS A 213 9.82 -18.43 7.97
CA HIS A 213 9.51 -17.28 8.81
C HIS A 213 8.87 -16.14 8.01
N ALA A 214 7.55 -15.97 8.15
CA ALA A 214 6.76 -15.02 7.36
C ALA A 214 7.27 -13.56 7.40
N PRO A 215 7.67 -12.98 8.55
CA PRO A 215 8.30 -11.66 8.55
C PRO A 215 9.56 -11.59 7.69
N SER A 216 10.39 -12.65 7.66
CA SER A 216 11.58 -12.70 6.81
C SER A 216 11.24 -12.88 5.33
N GLN A 217 10.23 -13.68 5.01
CA GLN A 217 9.71 -13.82 3.64
C GLN A 217 9.21 -12.46 3.11
N TYR A 218 8.48 -11.70 3.94
CA TYR A 218 8.09 -10.32 3.62
C TYR A 218 9.31 -9.39 3.42
N ARG A 219 10.34 -9.50 4.27
CA ARG A 219 11.57 -8.69 4.14
C ARG A 219 12.34 -9.01 2.86
N ILE A 220 12.55 -10.30 2.55
CA ILE A 220 13.32 -10.67 1.36
C ILE A 220 12.55 -10.31 0.08
N ALA A 221 11.21 -10.42 0.08
CA ALA A 221 10.37 -9.93 -1.00
C ALA A 221 10.59 -8.42 -1.26
N ASN A 222 10.62 -7.60 -0.20
CA ASN A 222 10.91 -6.17 -0.32
C ASN A 222 12.30 -5.90 -0.93
N PHE A 223 13.31 -6.70 -0.59
CA PHE A 223 14.67 -6.53 -1.10
C PHE A 223 14.71 -6.80 -2.60
N TYR A 224 14.07 -7.88 -3.05
CA TYR A 224 13.91 -8.20 -4.46
C TYR A 224 13.08 -7.15 -5.22
N GLU A 225 11.98 -6.67 -4.64
CA GLU A 225 11.12 -5.66 -5.26
C GLU A 225 11.87 -4.35 -5.54
N LYS A 226 12.69 -3.92 -4.56
CA LYS A 226 13.39 -2.64 -4.56
C LYS A 226 14.80 -2.73 -5.16
N GLY A 227 15.34 -3.92 -5.39
CA GLY A 227 16.75 -4.12 -5.75
C GLY A 227 17.70 -3.59 -4.66
N SER A 228 17.33 -3.76 -3.40
CA SER A 228 18.11 -3.29 -2.25
C SER A 228 19.00 -4.41 -1.74
N GLY A 229 20.32 -4.32 -1.89
CA GLY A 229 21.25 -5.39 -1.48
C GLY A 229 21.22 -6.66 -2.34
N LEU A 230 20.25 -6.77 -3.25
CA LEU A 230 20.07 -7.80 -4.27
C LEU A 230 19.75 -7.12 -5.60
N ASP A 231 19.93 -7.83 -6.71
CA ASP A 231 19.39 -7.38 -7.99
C ASP A 231 17.85 -7.38 -7.93
N ARG A 232 17.25 -6.39 -8.60
CA ARG A 232 15.79 -6.25 -8.62
C ARG A 232 15.17 -7.40 -9.41
N ASP A 233 14.24 -8.11 -8.77
CA ASP A 233 13.52 -9.24 -9.35
C ASP A 233 12.07 -9.25 -8.85
N LEU A 234 11.13 -8.90 -9.72
CA LEU A 234 9.72 -8.81 -9.33
C LEU A 234 9.04 -10.17 -9.24
N ASP A 235 9.54 -11.19 -9.94
CA ASP A 235 8.97 -12.54 -9.89
C ASP A 235 9.39 -13.24 -8.60
N ALA A 236 10.66 -13.07 -8.18
CA ALA A 236 11.12 -13.47 -6.86
C ALA A 236 10.37 -12.74 -5.75
N ALA A 237 10.15 -11.43 -5.89
CA ALA A 237 9.37 -10.65 -4.92
C ALA A 237 7.93 -11.16 -4.79
N LYS A 238 7.23 -11.41 -5.91
CA LYS A 238 5.88 -12.00 -5.93
C LYS A 238 5.86 -13.34 -5.20
N LYS A 239 6.81 -14.24 -5.49
CA LYS A 239 6.91 -15.55 -4.84
C LYS A 239 7.06 -15.44 -3.32
N TRP A 240 7.96 -14.58 -2.85
CA TRP A 240 8.19 -14.41 -1.42
C TRP A 240 7.05 -13.69 -0.69
N TYR A 241 6.43 -12.69 -1.31
CA TYR A 241 5.23 -12.07 -0.75
C TYR A 241 4.07 -13.07 -0.67
N GLN A 242 3.88 -13.92 -1.69
CA GLN A 242 2.87 -14.98 -1.68
C GLN A 242 3.04 -15.90 -0.46
N LEU A 243 4.25 -16.42 -0.22
CA LEU A 243 4.53 -17.30 0.92
C LEU A 243 4.23 -16.63 2.27
N ALA A 244 4.57 -15.34 2.43
CA ALA A 244 4.26 -14.60 3.66
C ALA A 244 2.76 -14.31 3.79
N ALA A 245 2.10 -13.96 2.69
CA ALA A 245 0.68 -13.62 2.64
C ALA A 245 -0.21 -14.83 2.94
N GLU A 246 0.16 -16.01 2.44
CA GLU A 246 -0.52 -17.29 2.74
C GLU A 246 -0.46 -17.65 4.22
N GLN A 247 0.56 -17.18 4.94
CA GLN A 247 0.67 -17.34 6.39
C GLN A 247 -0.08 -16.27 7.18
N GLY A 248 -0.71 -15.29 6.53
CA GLY A 248 -1.44 -14.23 7.20
C GLY A 248 -0.68 -12.91 7.37
N ASN A 249 0.49 -12.72 6.74
CA ASN A 249 1.19 -11.44 6.78
C ASN A 249 0.42 -10.37 5.99
N ALA A 250 -0.15 -9.38 6.68
CA ALA A 250 -1.04 -8.38 6.10
C ALA A 250 -0.31 -7.41 5.16
N SER A 251 0.95 -7.06 5.48
CA SER A 251 1.78 -6.23 4.60
C SER A 251 2.15 -6.96 3.31
N ALA A 252 2.41 -8.27 3.38
CA ALA A 252 2.68 -9.09 2.22
C ALA A 252 1.44 -9.24 1.33
N MET A 253 0.25 -9.44 1.90
CA MET A 253 -1.00 -9.46 1.14
C MET A 253 -1.19 -8.18 0.32
N HIS A 254 -1.01 -7.01 0.96
CA HIS A 254 -1.11 -5.72 0.28
C HIS A 254 -0.07 -5.58 -0.85
N ASN A 255 1.21 -5.82 -0.54
CA ASN A 255 2.28 -5.63 -1.52
C ASN A 255 2.16 -6.61 -2.70
N LEU A 256 1.73 -7.85 -2.43
CA LEU A 256 1.45 -8.82 -3.47
C LEU A 256 0.33 -8.36 -4.40
N ALA A 257 -0.77 -7.86 -3.83
CA ALA A 257 -1.87 -7.31 -4.60
C ALA A 257 -1.43 -6.13 -5.49
N VAL A 258 -0.57 -5.24 -4.96
CA VAL A 258 0.03 -4.15 -5.73
C VAL A 258 0.88 -4.68 -6.87
N LEU A 259 1.70 -5.72 -6.64
CA LEU A 259 2.49 -6.33 -7.71
C LEU A 259 1.62 -6.97 -8.78
N TYR A 260 0.49 -7.60 -8.44
CA TYR A 260 -0.46 -8.09 -9.44
C TYR A 260 -1.10 -6.95 -10.24
N ALA A 261 -1.44 -5.84 -9.59
CA ALA A 261 -2.07 -4.68 -10.23
C ALA A 261 -1.10 -3.82 -11.07
N THR A 262 0.22 -3.96 -10.89
CA THR A 262 1.21 -3.01 -11.47
C THR A 262 2.42 -3.66 -12.13
N ALA A 263 2.79 -4.89 -11.79
CA ALA A 263 3.98 -5.53 -12.32
C ALA A 263 3.67 -6.43 -13.51
N GLY A 264 4.38 -6.19 -14.61
CA GLY A 264 4.21 -6.89 -15.88
C GLY A 264 3.70 -5.96 -16.98
N ALA A 265 3.59 -6.48 -18.21
CA ALA A 265 3.05 -5.71 -19.34
C ALA A 265 1.52 -5.56 -19.25
N VAL A 266 0.85 -6.52 -18.62
CA VAL A 266 -0.61 -6.55 -18.41
C VAL A 266 -0.88 -6.81 -16.93
N PRO A 267 -1.60 -5.92 -16.23
CA PRO A 267 -2.03 -6.15 -14.87
C PRO A 267 -2.94 -7.38 -14.72
N ASP A 268 -2.77 -8.11 -13.62
CA ASP A 268 -3.67 -9.18 -13.19
C ASP A 268 -4.57 -8.65 -12.07
N TYR A 269 -5.67 -8.01 -12.47
CA TYR A 269 -6.60 -7.41 -11.50
C TYR A 269 -7.41 -8.46 -10.73
N ASP A 270 -7.62 -9.66 -11.29
CA ASP A 270 -8.34 -10.74 -10.60
C ASP A 270 -7.56 -11.18 -9.35
N SER A 271 -6.26 -11.44 -9.50
CA SER A 271 -5.38 -11.78 -8.38
C SER A 271 -5.19 -10.60 -7.42
N ALA A 272 -5.08 -9.37 -7.95
CA ALA A 272 -4.98 -8.17 -7.12
C ALA A 272 -6.21 -7.98 -6.23
N ALA A 273 -7.42 -8.13 -6.78
CA ALA A 273 -8.65 -8.00 -6.02
C ALA A 273 -8.75 -9.04 -4.90
N GLN A 274 -8.39 -10.29 -5.17
CA GLN A 274 -8.40 -11.36 -4.16
C GLN A 274 -7.46 -11.05 -2.98
N TRP A 275 -6.25 -10.56 -3.26
CA TRP A 275 -5.29 -10.24 -2.20
C TRP A 275 -5.61 -8.93 -1.49
N PHE A 276 -6.12 -7.92 -2.18
CA PHE A 276 -6.63 -6.71 -1.54
C PHE A 276 -7.83 -7.01 -0.64
N ASP A 277 -8.73 -7.91 -1.02
CA ASP A 277 -9.87 -8.35 -0.20
C ASP A 277 -9.41 -8.96 1.12
N ARG A 278 -8.47 -9.92 1.08
CA ARG A 278 -7.88 -10.51 2.29
C ARG A 278 -7.22 -9.46 3.20
N ALA A 279 -6.45 -8.54 2.62
CA ALA A 279 -5.81 -7.47 3.37
C ALA A 279 -6.82 -6.45 3.94
N ALA A 280 -7.86 -6.11 3.19
CA ALA A 280 -8.91 -5.17 3.59
C ALA A 280 -9.72 -5.71 4.77
N GLU A 281 -10.03 -7.01 4.76
CA GLU A 281 -10.77 -7.70 5.82
C GLU A 281 -10.01 -7.73 7.16
N VAL A 282 -8.67 -7.76 7.15
CA VAL A 282 -7.84 -7.61 8.38
C VAL A 282 -7.50 -6.16 8.71
N GLY A 283 -8.12 -5.18 8.03
CA GLY A 283 -8.00 -3.76 8.37
C GLY A 283 -6.85 -3.01 7.70
N VAL A 284 -6.24 -3.54 6.63
CA VAL A 284 -5.23 -2.78 5.87
C VAL A 284 -5.93 -1.69 5.06
N ARG A 285 -5.92 -0.46 5.58
CA ARG A 285 -6.61 0.70 4.99
C ARG A 285 -6.29 0.95 3.51
N ASP A 286 -5.01 0.88 3.12
CA ASP A 286 -4.62 1.09 1.73
C ASP A 286 -5.21 0.02 0.79
N SER A 287 -5.36 -1.22 1.29
CA SER A 287 -6.06 -2.29 0.55
C SER A 287 -7.56 -2.06 0.48
N GLN A 288 -8.19 -1.52 1.53
CA GLN A 288 -9.61 -1.14 1.49
C GLN A 288 -9.85 -0.09 0.39
N VAL A 289 -9.01 0.94 0.32
CA VAL A 289 -9.09 1.98 -0.72
C VAL A 289 -8.89 1.38 -2.12
N ASN A 290 -7.85 0.56 -2.32
CA ASN A 290 -7.58 -0.04 -3.62
C ASN A 290 -8.69 -0.99 -4.08
N LEU A 291 -9.21 -1.82 -3.16
CA LEU A 291 -10.33 -2.71 -3.44
C LEU A 291 -11.61 -1.94 -3.78
N ALA A 292 -11.86 -0.83 -3.09
CA ALA A 292 -12.98 0.05 -3.40
C ALA A 292 -12.91 0.58 -4.84
N ILE A 293 -11.71 0.93 -5.30
CA ILE A 293 -11.46 1.38 -6.68
C ILE A 293 -11.71 0.25 -7.69
N LEU A 294 -11.21 -0.96 -7.41
CA LEU A 294 -11.42 -2.12 -8.29
C LEU A 294 -12.92 -2.43 -8.46
N TYR A 295 -13.68 -2.43 -7.36
CA TYR A 295 -15.13 -2.60 -7.41
C TYR A 295 -15.85 -1.45 -8.13
N ALA A 296 -15.40 -0.19 -8.00
CA ALA A 296 -16.01 0.94 -8.70
C ALA A 296 -15.87 0.85 -10.22
N ARG A 297 -14.71 0.35 -10.68
CA ARG A 297 -14.36 0.23 -12.10
C ARG A 297 -14.81 -1.09 -12.72
N GLY A 298 -14.92 -2.14 -11.92
CA GLY A 298 -15.12 -3.50 -12.41
C GLY A 298 -13.82 -4.12 -12.96
N ASP A 299 -12.68 -3.70 -12.42
CA ASP A 299 -11.36 -4.22 -12.82
C ASP A 299 -11.05 -5.46 -11.97
N GLY A 300 -10.99 -6.62 -12.61
CA GLY A 300 -10.71 -7.91 -11.94
C GLY A 300 -11.84 -8.45 -11.05
N VAL A 301 -12.95 -7.72 -10.97
CA VAL A 301 -14.16 -8.09 -10.23
C VAL A 301 -15.37 -7.51 -10.97
N PRO A 302 -16.58 -8.09 -10.84
CA PRO A 302 -17.79 -7.42 -11.29
C PRO A 302 -17.94 -6.05 -10.62
N ARG A 303 -18.32 -5.04 -11.41
CA ARG A 303 -18.54 -3.69 -10.90
C ARG A 303 -19.63 -3.71 -9.82
N ASP A 304 -19.30 -3.19 -8.64
CA ASP A 304 -20.16 -3.21 -7.44
C ASP A 304 -19.96 -1.93 -6.63
N LEU A 305 -20.90 -0.98 -6.78
CA LEU A 305 -20.82 0.30 -6.08
C LEU A 305 -21.14 0.18 -4.58
N GLU A 306 -21.85 -0.85 -4.14
CA GLU A 306 -22.17 -1.06 -2.72
C GLU A 306 -20.91 -1.49 -1.97
N LYS A 307 -20.15 -2.44 -2.54
CA LYS A 307 -18.84 -2.84 -2.00
C LYS A 307 -17.81 -1.73 -2.11
N SER A 308 -17.81 -0.97 -3.21
CA SER A 308 -16.96 0.22 -3.33
C SER A 308 -17.24 1.24 -2.22
N TYR A 309 -18.53 1.57 -2.00
CA TYR A 309 -18.93 2.45 -0.91
C TYR A 309 -18.51 1.90 0.46
N LYS A 310 -18.74 0.60 0.72
CA LYS A 310 -18.37 -0.07 1.98
C LYS A 310 -16.91 0.23 2.32
N TRP A 311 -16.01 -0.09 1.39
CA TRP A 311 -14.58 0.00 1.66
C TRP A 311 -14.06 1.43 1.75
N PHE A 312 -14.53 2.35 0.90
CA PHE A 312 -14.22 3.78 1.07
C PHE A 312 -14.75 4.34 2.39
N ALA A 313 -15.95 3.91 2.83
CA ALA A 313 -16.53 4.36 4.08
C ALA A 313 -15.76 3.86 5.30
N ILE A 314 -15.31 2.60 5.30
CA ILE A 314 -14.48 2.06 6.37
C ILE A 314 -13.17 2.84 6.47
N ALA A 315 -12.45 3.04 5.36
CA ALA A 315 -11.22 3.83 5.35
C ALA A 315 -11.44 5.29 5.79
N ALA A 316 -12.57 5.90 5.39
CA ALA A 316 -12.96 7.25 5.79
C ALA A 316 -13.24 7.36 7.30
N ASN A 317 -13.88 6.36 7.90
CA ASN A 317 -14.14 6.31 9.34
C ASN A 317 -12.83 6.23 10.14
N ASP A 318 -11.80 5.60 9.58
CA ASP A 318 -10.44 5.56 10.13
C ASP A 318 -9.61 6.83 9.83
N GLY A 319 -10.24 7.87 9.28
CA GLY A 319 -9.66 9.21 9.12
C GLY A 319 -9.06 9.51 7.74
N ASP A 320 -9.20 8.61 6.76
CA ASP A 320 -8.77 8.88 5.39
C ASP A 320 -9.72 9.86 4.69
N LYS A 321 -9.25 11.09 4.49
CA LYS A 321 -10.04 12.17 3.90
C LYS A 321 -10.29 11.97 2.41
N ASP A 322 -9.34 11.37 1.70
CA ASP A 322 -9.49 11.12 0.26
C ASP A 322 -10.50 10.00 0.06
N ALA A 323 -10.46 8.96 0.89
CA ALA A 323 -11.50 7.92 0.93
C ALA A 323 -12.88 8.52 1.27
N ALA A 324 -12.97 9.51 2.16
CA ALA A 324 -14.24 10.18 2.45
C ALA A 324 -14.83 10.90 1.23
N VAL A 325 -13.98 11.59 0.45
CA VAL A 325 -14.40 12.23 -0.82
C VAL A 325 -14.89 11.16 -1.80
N LYS A 326 -14.14 10.06 -1.97
CA LYS A 326 -14.53 8.97 -2.87
C LYS A 326 -15.77 8.22 -2.44
N ARG A 327 -15.96 8.00 -1.13
CA ARG A 327 -17.21 7.49 -0.56
C ARG A 327 -18.39 8.36 -0.98
N ASP A 328 -18.26 9.68 -0.87
CA ASP A 328 -19.34 10.62 -1.19
C ASP A 328 -19.61 10.68 -2.70
N GLU A 329 -18.58 10.58 -3.55
CA GLU A 329 -18.72 10.41 -5.00
C GLU A 329 -19.51 9.13 -5.34
N VAL A 330 -19.14 7.99 -4.75
CA VAL A 330 -19.84 6.71 -4.95
C VAL A 330 -21.27 6.77 -4.41
N PHE A 331 -21.48 7.40 -3.25
CA PHE A 331 -22.80 7.60 -2.66
C PHE A 331 -23.77 8.30 -3.61
N ASN A 332 -23.32 9.36 -4.29
CA ASN A 332 -24.13 10.10 -5.25
C ASN A 332 -24.48 9.29 -6.50
N ALA A 333 -23.76 8.19 -6.77
CA ALA A 333 -24.02 7.28 -7.87
C ALA A 333 -24.87 6.05 -7.48
N LEU A 334 -25.13 5.84 -6.17
CA LEU A 334 -25.96 4.73 -5.70
C LEU A 334 -27.45 5.02 -5.89
N ARG A 335 -28.21 3.96 -6.19
CA ARG A 335 -29.67 4.02 -6.14
C ARG A 335 -30.16 3.99 -4.68
N PRO A 336 -31.33 4.57 -4.35
CA PRO A 336 -31.82 4.64 -2.97
C PRO A 336 -31.84 3.29 -2.23
N GLU A 337 -32.22 2.22 -2.92
CA GLU A 337 -32.25 0.85 -2.39
C GLU A 337 -30.85 0.31 -2.04
N GLN A 338 -29.82 0.75 -2.76
CA GLN A 338 -28.44 0.31 -2.55
C GLN A 338 -27.76 1.07 -1.40
N VAL A 339 -28.19 2.30 -1.14
CA VAL A 339 -27.65 3.13 -0.06
C VAL A 339 -27.84 2.47 1.30
N GLU A 340 -29.03 1.91 1.55
CA GLU A 340 -29.32 1.26 2.84
C GLU A 340 -28.48 -0.01 3.02
N ALA A 341 -28.41 -0.86 2.01
CA ALA A 341 -27.58 -2.06 2.01
C ALA A 341 -26.08 -1.73 2.22
N ALA A 342 -25.56 -0.74 1.50
CA ALA A 342 -24.18 -0.31 1.62
C ALA A 342 -23.85 0.24 3.02
N ARG A 343 -24.72 1.08 3.59
CA ARG A 343 -24.55 1.59 4.97
C ARG A 343 -24.61 0.48 6.02
N ALA A 344 -25.53 -0.46 5.87
CA ALA A 344 -25.62 -1.61 6.76
C ALA A 344 -24.35 -2.46 6.71
N SER A 345 -23.77 -2.66 5.52
CA SER A 345 -22.51 -3.39 5.37
C SER A 345 -21.32 -2.73 6.09
N VAL A 346 -21.30 -1.39 6.17
CA VAL A 346 -20.29 -0.63 6.92
C VAL A 346 -20.52 -0.77 8.42
N ALA A 347 -21.76 -0.60 8.87
CA ALA A 347 -22.11 -0.65 10.30
C ALA A 347 -21.87 -2.04 10.92
N ASN A 348 -22.02 -3.10 10.13
CA ASN A 348 -21.84 -4.48 10.58
C ASN A 348 -20.41 -5.00 10.36
N TRP A 349 -19.53 -4.23 9.73
CA TRP A 349 -18.17 -4.68 9.48
C TRP A 349 -17.32 -4.54 10.75
N THR A 350 -16.47 -5.54 10.98
CA THR A 350 -15.43 -5.52 12.00
C THR A 350 -14.22 -6.22 11.41
N ALA A 351 -13.03 -5.65 11.62
CA ALA A 351 -11.79 -6.24 11.13
C ALA A 351 -11.61 -7.66 11.67
N GLN A 352 -11.22 -8.57 10.78
CA GLN A 352 -10.83 -9.93 11.15
C GLN A 352 -9.52 -9.89 11.96
N PRO A 353 -9.33 -10.83 12.91
CA PRO A 353 -8.10 -10.89 13.69
C PRO A 353 -6.90 -11.16 12.78
N ILE A 354 -5.80 -10.46 13.04
CA ILE A 354 -4.53 -10.65 12.34
C ILE A 354 -3.75 -11.82 12.94
N ASN A 355 -3.04 -12.60 12.11
CA ASN A 355 -2.11 -13.61 12.60
C ASN A 355 -0.86 -12.93 13.17
N MET A 356 -0.74 -12.85 14.50
CA MET A 356 0.38 -12.16 15.16
C MET A 356 1.73 -12.79 14.79
N ASP A 357 1.83 -14.11 14.73
CA ASP A 357 3.09 -14.82 14.43
C ASP A 357 3.63 -14.46 13.03
N ALA A 358 2.75 -14.17 12.09
CA ALA A 358 3.13 -13.80 10.73
C ALA A 358 3.50 -12.32 10.57
N ASN A 359 3.12 -11.46 11.52
CA ASN A 359 3.20 -10.00 11.39
C ASN A 359 4.12 -9.33 12.41
N GLU A 360 4.27 -9.92 13.59
CA GLU A 360 5.08 -9.38 14.69
C GLU A 360 6.39 -10.15 14.85
N VAL A 361 7.39 -9.46 15.40
CA VAL A 361 8.70 -10.02 15.69
C VAL A 361 9.04 -9.69 17.14
N GLU A 362 8.97 -10.68 18.02
CA GLU A 362 9.34 -10.52 19.42
C GLU A 362 10.81 -10.93 19.65
N VAL A 363 11.72 -9.95 19.65
CA VAL A 363 13.15 -10.21 19.89
C VAL A 363 13.43 -10.39 21.38
N PRO A 364 13.94 -11.56 21.82
CA PRO A 364 14.30 -11.79 23.23
C PRO A 364 15.25 -10.73 23.78
N ALA A 365 14.98 -10.24 24.99
CA ALA A 365 15.81 -9.22 25.64
C ALA A 365 17.28 -9.66 25.77
N SER A 366 17.53 -10.95 25.96
CA SER A 366 18.89 -11.52 26.02
C SER A 366 19.68 -11.38 24.71
N TRP A 367 19.01 -11.15 23.58
CA TRP A 367 19.67 -10.94 22.29
C TRP A 367 20.05 -9.48 22.08
N GLN A 368 19.32 -8.56 22.72
CA GLN A 368 19.60 -7.14 22.67
C GLN A 368 20.91 -6.89 23.44
N GLY A 369 21.89 -6.27 22.79
CA GLY A 369 23.16 -5.94 23.44
C GLY A 369 22.97 -4.95 24.58
N ALA A 370 24.04 -4.62 25.32
CA ALA A 370 24.01 -3.47 26.22
C ALA A 370 23.89 -2.19 25.37
N SER A 371 22.68 -1.78 25.04
CA SER A 371 22.43 -0.60 24.21
C SER A 371 21.47 0.34 24.94
N THR A 372 21.97 1.51 25.27
CA THR A 372 21.30 2.69 25.85
C THR A 372 20.20 3.30 24.95
N GLU A 373 19.73 2.57 23.93
CA GLU A 373 18.58 2.96 23.08
C GLU A 373 17.27 2.27 23.48
N THR A 374 17.32 1.29 24.38
CA THR A 374 16.12 0.63 24.95
C THR A 374 15.15 1.64 25.56
N ALA A 375 15.63 2.76 26.10
CA ALA A 375 14.76 3.79 26.65
C ALA A 375 13.74 4.35 25.63
N ALA A 376 14.06 4.45 24.33
CA ALA A 376 13.13 5.02 23.34
C ALA A 376 12.10 4.00 22.82
N VAL A 377 12.51 2.75 22.60
CA VAL A 377 11.64 1.66 22.13
C VAL A 377 10.77 1.13 23.28
N ASP A 378 11.33 0.98 24.49
CA ASP A 378 10.57 0.66 25.69
C ASP A 378 9.59 1.77 26.03
N MET A 379 9.97 3.04 25.84
CA MET A 379 9.04 4.15 26.06
C MET A 379 7.89 4.14 25.06
N SER A 380 8.14 3.82 23.79
CA SER A 380 7.05 3.71 22.81
C SER A 380 6.06 2.59 23.18
N LYS A 381 6.56 1.44 23.66
CA LYS A 381 5.71 0.33 24.14
C LYS A 381 4.95 0.70 25.42
N ALA A 382 5.61 1.37 26.36
CA ALA A 382 4.98 1.85 27.58
C ALA A 382 3.91 2.91 27.29
N ILE A 383 4.14 3.83 26.34
CA ILE A 383 3.13 4.80 25.89
C ILE A 383 1.92 4.07 25.28
N ARG A 384 2.13 3.04 24.44
CA ARG A 384 1.01 2.22 23.91
C ARG A 384 0.18 1.59 25.01
N ASN A 385 0.84 0.99 25.99
CA ASN A 385 0.14 0.37 27.12
C ASN A 385 -0.63 1.40 27.94
N ILE A 386 -0.04 2.57 28.20
CA ILE A 386 -0.70 3.68 28.90
C ILE A 386 -1.91 4.18 28.11
N GLN A 387 -1.78 4.35 26.78
CA GLN A 387 -2.89 4.73 25.91
C GLN A 387 -4.04 3.71 25.98
N ALA A 388 -3.73 2.41 25.93
CA ALA A 388 -4.73 1.35 26.03
C ALA A 388 -5.44 1.35 27.40
N ILE A 389 -4.69 1.49 28.50
CA ILE A 389 -5.27 1.53 29.86
C ILE A 389 -6.15 2.76 30.04
N LEU A 390 -5.70 3.93 29.59
CA LEU A 390 -6.49 5.17 29.66
C LEU A 390 -7.81 5.03 28.88
N ASN A 391 -7.76 4.48 27.67
CA ASN A 391 -8.95 4.22 26.87
C ASN A 391 -9.91 3.24 27.56
N ASN A 392 -9.40 2.16 28.15
CA ASN A 392 -10.20 1.19 28.91
C ASN A 392 -10.85 1.81 30.15
N ASN A 393 -10.22 2.84 30.74
CA ASN A 393 -10.73 3.60 31.87
C ASN A 393 -11.61 4.80 31.45
N GLY A 394 -11.94 4.92 30.16
CA GLY A 394 -12.86 5.95 29.65
C GLY A 394 -12.22 7.30 29.31
N PHE A 395 -10.89 7.39 29.27
CA PHE A 395 -10.16 8.60 28.88
C PHE A 395 -9.66 8.47 27.42
N ASP A 396 -10.08 9.35 26.50
CA ASP A 396 -9.68 9.31 25.07
C ASP A 396 -8.20 9.69 24.88
N ALA A 397 -7.33 8.67 24.92
CA ALA A 397 -5.90 8.81 24.67
C ALA A 397 -5.54 8.74 23.17
N GLY A 398 -6.53 8.52 22.28
CA GLY A 398 -6.31 8.20 20.87
C GLY A 398 -5.96 6.73 20.62
N ALA A 399 -5.55 6.40 19.40
CA ALA A 399 -5.08 5.06 19.07
C ALA A 399 -3.82 4.71 19.91
N PRO A 400 -3.68 3.47 20.42
CA PRO A 400 -2.47 3.00 21.10
C PRO A 400 -1.26 2.87 20.14
N ASP A 401 -0.77 3.99 19.63
CA ASP A 401 0.30 4.09 18.63
C ASP A 401 1.71 4.21 19.23
N GLY A 402 1.81 4.52 20.53
CA GLY A 402 3.07 4.64 21.26
C GLY A 402 3.70 6.01 21.13
N VAL A 403 2.96 6.97 20.57
CA VAL A 403 3.42 8.32 20.34
C VAL A 403 2.76 9.25 21.34
N MET A 404 3.56 10.11 21.98
CA MET A 404 3.07 11.08 22.94
C MET A 404 2.37 12.26 22.22
N GLY A 405 1.10 12.07 21.88
CA GLY A 405 0.27 13.05 21.17
C GLY A 405 -0.55 13.96 22.09
N LYS A 406 -1.15 15.02 21.52
CA LYS A 406 -2.02 15.96 22.26
C LYS A 406 -3.19 15.27 22.98
N LYS A 407 -3.76 14.23 22.34
CA LYS A 407 -4.84 13.42 22.93
C LYS A 407 -4.35 12.65 24.14
N THR A 408 -3.24 11.94 24.01
CA THR A 408 -2.64 11.18 25.12
C THR A 408 -2.24 12.08 26.29
N VAL A 409 -1.64 13.26 26.03
CA VAL A 409 -1.34 14.25 27.10
C VAL A 409 -2.62 14.70 27.80
N SER A 410 -3.69 14.98 27.04
CA SER A 410 -4.97 15.42 27.60
C SER A 410 -5.64 14.34 28.44
N ALA A 411 -5.61 13.08 27.97
CA ALA A 411 -6.11 11.92 28.69
C ALA A 411 -5.36 11.69 30.01
N ILE A 412 -4.03 11.82 30.01
CA ILE A 412 -3.21 11.73 31.23
C ILE A 412 -3.61 12.81 32.23
N LYS A 413 -3.77 14.08 31.80
CA LYS A 413 -4.20 15.17 32.70
C LYS A 413 -5.57 14.92 33.32
N GLN A 414 -6.50 14.41 32.51
CA GLN A 414 -7.84 14.06 32.98
C GLN A 414 -7.79 12.92 34.00
N PHE A 415 -7.00 11.88 33.72
CA PHE A 415 -6.77 10.77 34.64
C PHE A 415 -6.15 11.26 35.95
N GLN A 416 -5.04 12.01 35.90
CA GLN A 416 -4.37 12.60 37.07
C GLN A 416 -5.34 13.42 37.93
N THR A 417 -6.17 14.26 37.30
CA THR A 417 -7.21 15.03 38.02
C THR A 417 -8.22 14.11 38.71
N SER A 418 -8.62 13.01 38.07
CA SER A 418 -9.59 12.06 38.63
C SER A 418 -9.09 11.29 39.86
N VAL A 419 -7.76 11.17 40.01
CA VAL A 419 -7.10 10.49 41.14
C VAL A 419 -6.54 11.48 42.18
N GLY A 420 -6.79 12.78 42.01
CA GLY A 420 -6.30 13.82 42.92
C GLY A 420 -4.82 14.16 42.79
N MET A 421 -4.18 13.79 41.67
CA MET A 421 -2.82 14.17 41.32
C MET A 421 -2.77 15.52 40.59
N GLU A 422 -1.59 16.15 40.56
CA GLU A 422 -1.36 17.36 39.77
C GLU A 422 -1.44 17.03 38.26
N PRO A 423 -2.20 17.82 37.45
CA PRO A 423 -2.45 17.50 36.04
C PRO A 423 -1.28 17.93 35.14
N THR A 424 -0.12 17.30 35.32
CA THR A 424 1.11 17.58 34.57
C THR A 424 0.99 17.13 33.11
N GLY A 425 0.32 16.01 32.86
CA GLY A 425 0.24 15.37 31.53
C GLY A 425 1.51 14.63 31.12
N GLU A 426 2.42 14.42 32.08
CA GLU A 426 3.69 13.70 31.91
C GLU A 426 3.54 12.25 32.38
N ILE A 427 4.36 11.36 31.83
CA ILE A 427 4.44 9.97 32.27
C ILE A 427 5.53 9.89 33.33
N ASP A 428 5.13 9.70 34.58
CA ASP A 428 6.02 9.51 35.73
C ASP A 428 5.69 8.20 36.47
N ASP A 429 6.56 7.80 37.40
CA ASP A 429 6.40 6.55 38.16
C ASP A 429 5.10 6.52 38.97
N ALA A 430 4.62 7.68 39.44
CA ALA A 430 3.40 7.80 40.21
C ALA A 430 2.15 7.54 39.36
N LEU A 431 2.11 8.08 38.13
CA LEU A 431 1.04 7.83 37.16
C LEU A 431 0.97 6.34 36.81
N VAL A 432 2.12 5.71 36.52
CA VAL A 432 2.18 4.30 36.13
C VAL A 432 1.67 3.40 37.25
N GLN A 433 2.05 3.66 38.50
CA GLN A 433 1.55 2.89 39.65
C GLN A 433 0.02 2.97 39.80
N GLU A 434 -0.56 4.16 39.66
CA GLU A 434 -2.01 4.35 39.78
C GLU A 434 -2.79 3.72 38.61
N LEU A 435 -2.26 3.79 37.39
CA LEU A 435 -2.82 3.11 36.23
C LEU A 435 -2.84 1.59 36.39
N LEU A 436 -1.78 1.01 36.97
CA LEU A 436 -1.70 -0.43 37.24
C LEU A 436 -2.64 -0.86 38.37
N ALA A 437 -2.80 -0.03 39.41
CA ALA A 437 -3.69 -0.32 40.54
C ALA A 437 -5.18 -0.40 40.17
N ARG A 438 -5.58 0.25 39.08
CA ARG A 438 -6.97 0.24 38.57
C ARG A 438 -7.23 -0.76 37.44
N ASN A 439 -6.18 -1.42 36.94
CA ASN A 439 -6.25 -2.33 35.79
C ASN A 439 -6.02 -3.81 36.17
N GLY A 440 -5.95 -4.11 37.48
CA GLY A 440 -6.09 -5.45 38.06
C GLY A 440 -7.37 -5.51 38.87
#